data_AF-A0A8J7QHD6-F1
#
_entry.id   AF-A0A8J7QHD6-F1
#
_cell.length_a   1.000
_cell.length_b   1.000
_cell.length_c   1.000
_cell.angle_alpha   90.00
_cell.angle_beta   90.00
_cell.angle_gamma   90.00
#
_symmetry.space_group_name_H-M   'P 1'
#
loop_
_entity.id
_entity.type
_entity.pdbx_description
1 polymer ?
#
loop_
_entity_poly.entity_id
_entity_poly.type
_entity_poly.pdbx_seq_one_letter_code
_entity_poly.pdbx_strand_id
1 'polypeptide(L)'
;MHFSWWNLFHITLLCCCFVVDEVAASELYAEHASTTRFFLANQAHPRTGKTLVDQDAVVAFVQTQQGRVLFTPAGAAIGMPAADKTKRGGAQSGTVVLQAGFAPGHAAKRALSPRLAAPSPAKAHFLVGERANWRTDQTMYGELVYDHVWDGISVTYLAGADHLRMRVTVEPHADPARIALHSGGDMQLGADGTITASLAGAELHWATPQAYQEVGGRRLARTVFYRILPDGGLGFSIDGFDPSRALTIEPQLSWSTFLGGGGGSGEETAEAVTVDGEGHAYVTGATPTADFPTTAGSYAVDFHGRLDVYVAKLNPDGSALLYSTFIGGRHDDLPWAVKVDASGHAYVGGYTRSDNFPTTPGAYDQTFGGNFSSDAFLVKLDPAGAAMEYGTYLGGDFYEVITDLALNEAGEVTVVGETFSSDFPTTPGAFDETHGGSMDAFVAKFNSAGSGLAFATYLGGAADDGAARLALAPNGNV
;
A
#
# COMPACT_ATOMS: atom_id res chain seq x y z
N MET A 1 -1.66 -20.11 -22.10
CA MET A 1 -0.69 -20.28 -23.19
C MET A 1 0.34 -19.17 -23.05
N HIS A 2 1.57 -19.55 -22.68
CA HIS A 2 2.73 -18.67 -22.52
C HIS A 2 3.21 -18.12 -23.87
N PHE A 3 3.67 -16.86 -23.88
CA PHE A 3 4.93 -16.47 -24.53
C PHE A 3 5.49 -15.23 -23.80
N SER A 4 6.72 -15.36 -23.28
CA SER A 4 7.55 -14.35 -22.64
C SER A 4 8.49 -13.69 -23.63
N TRP A 5 8.85 -12.40 -23.49
CA TRP A 5 10.17 -11.84 -23.84
C TRP A 5 10.43 -10.58 -22.99
N TRP A 6 11.32 -10.70 -21.99
CA TRP A 6 12.09 -9.60 -21.41
C TRP A 6 13.57 -9.97 -21.52
N ASN A 7 14.34 -9.20 -22.28
CA ASN A 7 15.63 -8.61 -21.90
C ASN A 7 16.36 -8.09 -23.14
N LEU A 8 16.67 -6.79 -23.17
CA LEU A 8 18.03 -6.25 -23.37
C LEU A 8 18.06 -4.70 -23.24
N PHE A 9 18.93 -4.25 -22.34
CA PHE A 9 19.68 -2.99 -22.26
C PHE A 9 19.10 -1.65 -21.75
N HIS A 10 19.92 -1.12 -20.83
CA HIS A 10 20.09 0.22 -20.29
C HIS A 10 20.44 1.31 -21.34
N ILE A 11 20.02 2.55 -21.00
CA ILE A 11 20.57 3.89 -21.33
C ILE A 11 20.16 4.60 -22.65
N THR A 12 19.74 5.86 -22.45
CA THR A 12 19.81 7.07 -23.32
C THR A 12 18.55 7.47 -24.09
N LEU A 13 18.26 8.78 -24.04
CA LEU A 13 17.43 9.49 -25.03
C LEU A 13 17.73 8.98 -26.44
N LEU A 14 16.70 8.53 -27.17
CA LEU A 14 16.58 8.84 -28.59
C LEU A 14 15.11 8.79 -29.04
N CYS A 15 14.69 9.92 -29.61
CA CYS A 15 13.53 10.11 -30.45
C CYS A 15 13.50 9.09 -31.61
N CYS A 16 12.35 8.42 -31.86
CA CYS A 16 11.78 8.16 -33.19
C CYS A 16 10.54 7.22 -33.15
N CYS A 17 9.52 7.64 -33.91
CA CYS A 17 8.29 6.92 -34.27
C CYS A 17 8.52 5.61 -35.05
N PHE A 18 7.55 4.68 -35.02
CA PHE A 18 6.81 4.21 -36.20
C PHE A 18 5.58 3.35 -35.79
N VAL A 19 4.45 3.61 -36.47
CA VAL A 19 3.13 2.96 -36.33
C VAL A 19 2.97 1.85 -37.37
N VAL A 20 2.29 0.74 -37.04
CA VAL A 20 1.37 0.03 -37.97
C VAL A 20 0.18 -0.56 -37.19
N ASP A 21 -1.01 -0.15 -37.63
CA ASP A 21 -2.42 -0.56 -37.40
C ASP A 21 -2.93 -1.51 -36.28
N GLU A 22 -4.14 -1.10 -35.86
CA GLU A 22 -5.32 -1.81 -35.34
C GLU A 22 -5.44 -2.23 -33.85
N VAL A 23 -6.34 -1.48 -33.19
CA VAL A 23 -7.14 -1.77 -31.98
C VAL A 23 -6.46 -1.52 -30.61
N ALA A 24 -6.83 -0.37 -30.04
CA ALA A 24 -6.83 -0.03 -28.61
C ALA A 24 -5.49 -0.10 -27.85
N ALA A 25 -4.59 0.83 -28.14
CA ALA A 25 -3.57 1.28 -27.20
C ALA A 25 -3.55 2.81 -27.16
N SER A 26 -3.97 3.39 -26.03
CA SER A 26 -3.88 4.83 -25.77
C SER A 26 -2.54 5.12 -25.11
N GLU A 27 -1.52 5.46 -25.91
CA GLU A 27 -0.26 5.97 -25.37
C GLU A 27 -0.34 7.50 -25.22
N LEU A 28 -0.24 7.96 -23.97
CA LEU A 28 -0.02 9.37 -23.63
C LEU A 28 1.46 9.67 -23.80
N TYR A 29 1.82 10.45 -24.83
CA TYR A 29 3.17 11.00 -24.94
C TYR A 29 3.24 12.32 -24.15
N ALA A 30 3.79 12.25 -22.95
CA ALA A 30 4.29 13.42 -22.24
C ALA A 30 5.80 13.25 -22.08
N GLU A 31 6.59 13.88 -22.94
CA GLU A 31 8.01 14.06 -22.67
C GLU A 31 8.14 14.77 -21.31
N HIS A 32 8.69 14.05 -20.32
CA HIS A 32 9.08 14.52 -18.97
C HIS A 32 8.08 14.62 -17.81
N ALA A 33 6.85 14.10 -17.86
CA ALA A 33 5.92 14.26 -16.73
C ALA A 33 5.82 13.03 -15.81
N SER A 34 6.79 12.82 -14.92
CA SER A 34 6.60 12.07 -13.66
C SER A 34 5.75 12.85 -12.65
N THR A 35 4.85 13.71 -13.14
CA THR A 35 4.18 14.74 -12.35
C THR A 35 2.67 14.74 -12.57
N THR A 36 1.90 14.60 -11.49
CA THR A 36 0.44 14.68 -11.46
C THR A 36 -0.02 16.09 -11.84
N ARG A 37 -0.97 16.25 -12.77
CA ARG A 37 -1.44 17.57 -13.25
C ARG A 37 -2.93 17.57 -13.60
N PHE A 38 -3.55 18.75 -13.54
CA PHE A 38 -4.94 18.95 -13.96
C PHE A 38 -5.05 19.35 -15.44
N PHE A 39 -6.11 18.85 -16.07
CA PHE A 39 -6.51 19.12 -17.46
C PHE A 39 -7.96 19.59 -17.54
N LEU A 40 -8.28 20.43 -18.52
CA LEU A 40 -9.66 20.85 -18.82
C LEU A 40 -10.46 19.70 -19.47
N ALA A 41 -11.68 19.45 -18.98
CA ALA A 41 -12.52 18.38 -19.51
C ALA A 41 -13.31 18.76 -20.78
N ASN A 42 -13.63 20.05 -20.99
CA ASN A 42 -14.48 20.52 -22.10
C ASN A 42 -13.78 20.74 -23.45
N GLN A 43 -12.71 19.99 -23.75
CA GLN A 43 -12.10 19.99 -25.09
C GLN A 43 -12.60 18.76 -25.88
N ALA A 44 -13.78 18.88 -26.50
CA ALA A 44 -14.55 17.80 -27.14
C ALA A 44 -13.75 16.87 -28.10
N HIS A 45 -14.07 15.57 -28.10
CA HIS A 45 -13.55 14.55 -29.04
C HIS A 45 -14.42 14.50 -30.32
N PRO A 46 -13.88 14.67 -31.56
CA PRO A 46 -14.73 14.90 -32.74
C PRO A 46 -15.42 13.68 -33.39
N ARG A 47 -15.37 12.45 -32.83
CA ARG A 47 -15.84 11.25 -33.59
C ARG A 47 -16.87 10.33 -32.98
N THR A 48 -17.29 10.55 -31.74
CA THR A 48 -18.37 9.76 -31.17
C THR A 48 -19.23 10.71 -30.37
N GLY A 49 -20.45 10.99 -30.82
CA GLY A 49 -21.49 11.63 -30.00
C GLY A 49 -21.92 10.75 -28.80
N LYS A 50 -20.99 10.00 -28.20
CA LYS A 50 -21.10 9.24 -26.98
C LYS A 50 -20.02 9.76 -26.03
N THR A 51 -20.48 10.58 -25.12
CA THR A 51 -19.82 10.98 -23.88
C THR A 51 -19.68 9.74 -22.99
N LEU A 52 -18.45 9.29 -22.73
CA LEU A 52 -18.19 8.32 -21.65
C LEU A 52 -18.46 9.08 -20.34
N VAL A 53 -19.59 8.74 -19.70
CA VAL A 53 -20.15 9.34 -18.47
C VAL A 53 -20.64 10.76 -18.69
N ASP A 54 -21.96 10.99 -18.59
CA ASP A 54 -22.68 12.28 -18.67
C ASP A 54 -21.78 13.55 -18.50
N GLN A 55 -21.23 14.05 -19.63
CA GLN A 55 -20.04 14.95 -19.65
C GLN A 55 -20.34 16.44 -19.44
N ASP A 56 -21.59 16.84 -19.24
CA ASP A 56 -21.91 18.27 -19.07
C ASP A 56 -21.50 18.83 -17.69
N ALA A 57 -20.98 17.98 -16.80
CA ALA A 57 -20.62 18.34 -15.42
C ALA A 57 -19.15 18.12 -15.05
N VAL A 58 -18.25 17.66 -15.95
CA VAL A 58 -16.82 17.53 -15.59
C VAL A 58 -16.10 18.82 -15.98
N VAL A 59 -15.37 19.41 -15.03
CA VAL A 59 -14.62 20.66 -15.22
C VAL A 59 -13.13 20.38 -15.43
N ALA A 60 -12.59 19.43 -14.68
CA ALA A 60 -11.20 19.03 -14.81
C ALA A 60 -11.01 17.54 -14.56
N PHE A 61 -9.87 17.01 -14.99
CA PHE A 61 -9.44 15.67 -14.62
C PHE A 61 -7.94 15.62 -14.35
N VAL A 62 -7.53 14.59 -13.62
CA VAL A 62 -6.13 14.22 -13.41
C VAL A 62 -5.96 12.80 -13.93
N GLN A 63 -4.98 12.60 -14.79
CA GLN A 63 -4.62 11.29 -15.31
C GLN A 63 -3.38 10.77 -14.55
N THR A 64 -3.46 9.58 -13.97
CA THR A 64 -2.34 8.86 -13.36
C THR A 64 -2.09 7.56 -14.14
N GLN A 65 -1.01 6.85 -13.81
CA GLN A 65 -0.74 5.51 -14.36
C GLN A 65 -1.80 4.48 -13.92
N GLN A 66 -2.43 4.69 -12.76
CA GLN A 66 -3.38 3.75 -12.14
C GLN A 66 -4.85 4.09 -12.43
N GLY A 67 -5.15 5.25 -13.02
CA GLY A 67 -6.52 5.64 -13.30
C GLY A 67 -6.69 7.12 -13.57
N ARG A 68 -7.94 7.60 -13.42
CA ARG A 68 -8.31 8.99 -13.64
C ARG A 68 -9.18 9.50 -12.49
N VAL A 69 -8.86 10.68 -11.98
CA VAL A 69 -9.73 11.43 -11.05
C VAL A 69 -10.47 12.50 -11.83
N LEU A 70 -11.79 12.57 -11.65
CA LEU A 70 -12.66 13.53 -12.31
C LEU A 70 -13.11 14.59 -11.31
N PHE A 71 -13.23 15.84 -11.75
CA PHE A 71 -13.66 16.95 -10.91
C PHE A 71 -14.89 17.60 -11.53
N THR A 72 -15.92 17.79 -10.71
CA THR A 72 -17.24 18.30 -11.12
C THR A 72 -17.65 19.51 -10.27
N PRO A 73 -18.69 20.28 -10.63
CA PRO A 73 -19.30 21.30 -9.76
C PRO A 73 -19.75 20.81 -8.38
N ALA A 74 -19.95 19.51 -8.18
CA ALA A 74 -20.37 18.94 -6.90
C ALA A 74 -19.19 18.49 -6.01
N GLY A 75 -17.97 18.49 -6.54
CA GLY A 75 -16.77 18.00 -5.87
C GLY A 75 -15.93 17.07 -6.74
N ALA A 76 -14.99 16.38 -6.11
CA ALA A 76 -14.14 15.39 -6.78
C ALA A 76 -14.82 14.02 -6.79
N ALA A 77 -14.68 13.31 -7.91
CA ALA A 77 -15.17 11.97 -8.15
C ALA A 77 -13.97 11.08 -8.50
N ILE A 78 -13.62 10.15 -7.60
CA ILE A 78 -12.57 9.17 -7.83
C ILE A 78 -13.24 7.90 -8.34
N GLY A 79 -12.98 7.54 -9.61
CA GLY A 79 -13.43 6.28 -10.17
C GLY A 79 -12.45 5.16 -9.85
N MET A 80 -12.85 4.20 -9.03
CA MET A 80 -12.09 2.98 -8.74
C MET A 80 -12.74 1.76 -9.42
N PRO A 81 -11.97 0.76 -9.87
CA PRO A 81 -12.54 -0.51 -10.30
C PRO A 81 -13.24 -1.17 -9.11
N ALA A 82 -14.49 -1.61 -9.27
CA ALA A 82 -15.18 -2.39 -8.24
C ALA A 82 -14.49 -3.75 -8.04
N ALA A 83 -14.32 -4.18 -6.78
CA ALA A 83 -13.89 -5.54 -6.48
C ALA A 83 -15.03 -6.51 -6.83
N ASP A 84 -14.78 -7.41 -7.78
CA ASP A 84 -15.77 -8.33 -8.32
C ASP A 84 -16.14 -9.42 -7.30
N LYS A 85 -17.40 -9.47 -6.84
CA LYS A 85 -17.97 -10.61 -6.10
C LYS A 85 -19.02 -11.31 -6.98
N THR A 86 -18.50 -12.22 -7.82
CA THR A 86 -19.15 -13.25 -8.66
C THR A 86 -20.70 -13.30 -8.76
N LYS A 87 -21.20 -13.34 -10.02
CA LYS A 87 -22.25 -14.29 -10.46
C LYS A 87 -22.25 -14.46 -11.99
N ARG A 88 -22.36 -15.72 -12.45
CA ARG A 88 -22.49 -16.12 -13.87
C ARG A 88 -23.66 -15.38 -14.54
N GLY A 89 -23.35 -14.48 -15.46
CA GLY A 89 -24.32 -13.90 -16.40
C GLY A 89 -24.06 -12.43 -16.70
N GLY A 90 -23.21 -12.16 -17.71
CA GLY A 90 -23.03 -10.82 -18.29
C GLY A 90 -22.23 -9.85 -17.43
N ALA A 91 -20.93 -9.73 -17.69
CA ALA A 91 -20.07 -8.75 -17.02
C ALA A 91 -20.52 -7.31 -17.31
N GLN A 92 -20.82 -6.54 -16.26
CA GLN A 92 -20.71 -5.08 -16.30
C GLN A 92 -19.57 -4.69 -15.36
N SER A 93 -18.51 -4.12 -15.92
CA SER A 93 -17.41 -3.51 -15.17
C SER A 93 -17.96 -2.28 -14.44
N GLY A 94 -18.13 -2.39 -13.12
CA GLY A 94 -18.61 -1.28 -12.28
C GLY A 94 -17.47 -0.36 -11.88
N THR A 95 -17.60 0.94 -12.12
CA THR A 95 -16.74 1.95 -11.50
C THR A 95 -17.39 2.40 -10.19
N VAL A 96 -16.69 2.24 -9.08
CA VAL A 96 -17.08 2.84 -7.79
C VAL A 96 -16.64 4.29 -7.82
N VAL A 97 -17.59 5.22 -7.72
CA VAL A 97 -17.29 6.65 -7.62
C VAL A 97 -17.32 7.05 -6.16
N LEU A 98 -16.15 7.18 -5.53
CA LEU A 98 -16.05 7.93 -4.27
C LEU A 98 -16.19 9.40 -4.62
N GLN A 99 -17.30 10.00 -4.19
CA GLN A 99 -17.49 11.43 -4.29
C GLN A 99 -16.95 12.06 -3.01
N ALA A 100 -15.86 12.83 -3.10
CA ALA A 100 -15.57 13.87 -2.13
C ALA A 100 -16.58 15.01 -2.35
N GLY A 101 -17.82 14.76 -1.93
CA GLY A 101 -18.96 15.64 -2.16
C GLY A 101 -19.03 16.72 -1.09
N PHE A 102 -19.24 17.96 -1.50
CA PHE A 102 -19.53 19.04 -0.57
C PHE A 102 -21.03 19.02 -0.28
N ALA A 103 -21.44 18.70 0.95
CA ALA A 103 -22.83 18.90 1.32
C ALA A 103 -23.06 20.40 1.51
N PRO A 104 -23.94 21.05 0.70
CA PRO A 104 -24.34 22.41 1.00
C PRO A 104 -25.19 22.34 2.26
N GLY A 105 -24.72 22.95 3.35
CA GLY A 105 -25.53 23.09 4.56
C GLY A 105 -26.87 23.72 4.21
N HIS A 106 -27.96 22.97 4.32
CA HIS A 106 -29.39 23.31 4.23
C HIS A 106 -29.91 24.37 3.22
N ALA A 107 -29.10 24.95 2.33
CA ALA A 107 -29.54 25.94 1.37
C ALA A 107 -28.77 25.80 0.05
N ALA A 108 -29.50 25.29 -0.97
CA ALA A 108 -29.17 25.26 -2.38
C ALA A 108 -28.10 24.25 -2.84
N LYS A 109 -28.49 23.41 -3.80
CA LYS A 109 -27.62 22.82 -4.83
C LYS A 109 -26.94 23.94 -5.63
N ARG A 110 -26.00 24.67 -5.03
CA ARG A 110 -25.19 25.66 -5.74
C ARG A 110 -24.17 24.88 -6.56
N ALA A 111 -24.35 24.86 -7.88
CA ALA A 111 -23.32 24.35 -8.76
C ALA A 111 -22.06 25.22 -8.58
N LEU A 112 -20.98 24.64 -8.06
CA LEU A 112 -19.71 25.34 -7.95
C LEU A 112 -19.09 25.47 -9.35
N SER A 113 -18.31 26.53 -9.56
CA SER A 113 -17.55 26.72 -10.79
C SER A 113 -16.07 26.64 -10.46
N PRO A 114 -15.50 25.42 -10.30
CA PRO A 114 -14.09 25.31 -9.97
C PRO A 114 -13.24 25.87 -11.10
N ARG A 115 -12.14 26.51 -10.72
CA ARG A 115 -11.20 27.15 -11.65
C ARG A 115 -9.83 26.50 -11.57
N LEU A 116 -9.16 26.41 -12.71
CA LEU A 116 -7.78 25.98 -12.77
C LEU A 116 -6.85 27.15 -12.48
N ALA A 117 -5.76 26.87 -11.75
CA ALA A 117 -4.75 27.86 -11.36
C ALA A 117 -3.34 27.26 -11.45
N ALA A 118 -2.33 28.13 -11.28
CA ALA A 118 -0.92 27.76 -11.41
C ALA A 118 -0.62 27.06 -12.76
N PRO A 119 -0.76 27.76 -13.91
CA PRO A 119 -0.48 27.17 -15.20
C PRO A 119 0.99 26.72 -15.28
N SER A 120 1.19 25.51 -15.76
CA SER A 120 2.51 24.91 -15.97
C SER A 120 3.11 25.42 -17.28
N PRO A 121 4.43 25.68 -17.32
CA PRO A 121 5.14 25.90 -18.58
C PRO A 121 5.15 24.63 -19.45
N ALA A 122 5.07 23.44 -18.83
CA ALA A 122 4.96 22.19 -19.55
C ALA A 122 3.59 22.06 -20.24
N LYS A 123 3.62 21.55 -21.47
CA LYS A 123 2.42 21.32 -22.29
C LYS A 123 2.13 19.83 -22.41
N ALA A 124 0.87 19.51 -22.61
CA ALA A 124 0.44 18.16 -22.92
C ALA A 124 -0.12 18.06 -24.34
N HIS A 125 0.10 16.90 -24.94
CA HIS A 125 -0.39 16.58 -26.27
C HIS A 125 -1.18 15.27 -26.19
N PHE A 126 -2.45 15.31 -26.61
CA PHE A 126 -3.32 14.15 -26.69
C PHE A 126 -3.42 13.73 -28.15
N LEU A 127 -2.56 12.77 -28.54
CA LEU A 127 -2.40 12.32 -29.93
C LEU A 127 -3.12 11.00 -30.16
N VAL A 128 -4.42 10.96 -29.86
CA VAL A 128 -5.23 9.73 -29.93
C VAL A 128 -6.04 9.68 -31.23
N GLY A 129 -5.95 8.55 -31.94
CA GLY A 129 -6.68 8.32 -33.18
C GLY A 129 -6.18 9.16 -34.36
N GLU A 130 -7.06 9.44 -35.32
CA GLU A 130 -6.68 10.23 -36.50
C GLU A 130 -6.17 11.62 -36.14
N ARG A 131 -5.18 12.10 -36.92
CA ARG A 131 -4.51 13.40 -36.71
C ARG A 131 -5.47 14.58 -36.56
N ALA A 132 -6.62 14.56 -37.22
CA ALA A 132 -7.64 15.60 -37.09
C ALA A 132 -8.25 15.73 -35.67
N ASN A 133 -8.10 14.69 -34.85
CA ASN A 133 -8.59 14.65 -33.47
C ASN A 133 -7.49 14.94 -32.43
N TRP A 134 -6.24 15.10 -32.87
CA TRP A 134 -5.14 15.41 -31.97
C TRP A 134 -5.33 16.76 -31.29
N ARG A 135 -5.06 16.83 -30.00
CA ARG A 135 -5.04 18.07 -29.22
C ARG A 135 -3.60 18.34 -28.79
N THR A 136 -2.95 19.32 -29.39
CA THR A 136 -1.58 19.71 -29.03
C THR A 136 -1.58 20.95 -28.13
N ASP A 137 -0.45 21.21 -27.48
CA ASP A 137 -0.18 22.46 -26.76
C ASP A 137 -1.16 22.76 -25.61
N GLN A 138 -1.70 21.71 -25.00
CA GLN A 138 -2.66 21.85 -23.91
C GLN A 138 -1.93 22.33 -22.66
N THR A 139 -2.44 23.40 -22.07
CA THR A 139 -1.91 23.93 -20.82
C THR A 139 -2.30 23.01 -19.68
N MET A 140 -1.31 22.59 -18.90
CA MET A 140 -1.49 21.87 -17.65
C MET A 140 -1.54 22.83 -16.48
N TYR A 141 -2.18 22.44 -15.39
CA TYR A 141 -2.34 23.28 -14.21
C TYR A 141 -1.91 22.53 -12.95
N GLY A 142 -1.29 23.26 -12.02
CA GLY A 142 -0.87 22.73 -10.72
C GLY A 142 -1.99 22.74 -9.67
N GLU A 143 -3.05 23.52 -9.89
CA GLU A 143 -4.11 23.69 -8.91
C GLU A 143 -5.51 23.68 -9.55
N LEU A 144 -6.47 23.11 -8.83
CA LEU A 144 -7.90 23.25 -9.08
C LEU A 144 -8.57 23.80 -7.82
N VAL A 145 -9.22 24.95 -7.93
CA VAL A 145 -9.81 25.65 -6.79
C VAL A 145 -11.32 25.69 -6.90
N TYR A 146 -11.97 25.25 -5.83
CA TYR A 146 -13.37 25.46 -5.54
C TYR A 146 -13.50 26.65 -4.57
N ASP A 147 -13.88 27.81 -5.08
CA ASP A 147 -14.05 29.00 -4.26
C ASP A 147 -15.39 28.97 -3.51
N HIS A 148 -15.37 29.33 -2.22
CA HIS A 148 -16.55 29.45 -1.36
C HIS A 148 -17.49 28.23 -1.43
N VAL A 149 -16.91 27.03 -1.29
CA VAL A 149 -17.62 25.76 -1.12
C VAL A 149 -18.62 25.88 0.02
N TRP A 150 -18.15 26.40 1.14
CA TRP A 150 -18.99 26.95 2.20
C TRP A 150 -18.72 28.46 2.31
N ASP A 151 -19.61 29.16 3.00
CA ASP A 151 -19.48 30.61 3.20
C ASP A 151 -18.12 30.95 3.84
N GLY A 152 -17.28 31.68 3.11
CA GLY A 152 -15.90 32.01 3.49
C GLY A 152 -14.92 30.81 3.54
N ILE A 153 -15.24 29.67 2.92
CA ILE A 153 -14.36 28.47 2.92
C ILE A 153 -14.17 27.92 1.51
N SER A 154 -12.92 27.85 1.08
CA SER A 154 -12.52 27.36 -0.24
C SER A 154 -11.75 26.05 -0.12
N VAL A 155 -11.87 25.20 -1.15
CA VAL A 155 -11.13 23.93 -1.25
C VAL A 155 -10.26 23.95 -2.49
N THR A 156 -8.96 23.71 -2.32
CA THR A 156 -7.99 23.63 -3.39
C THR A 156 -7.43 22.22 -3.47
N TYR A 157 -7.47 21.61 -4.65
CA TYR A 157 -6.69 20.44 -4.94
C TYR A 157 -5.37 20.86 -5.60
N LEU A 158 -4.24 20.35 -5.08
CA LEU A 158 -2.90 20.65 -5.56
C LEU A 158 -2.29 19.39 -6.17
N ALA A 159 -1.75 19.52 -7.38
CA ALA A 159 -1.11 18.44 -8.10
C ALA A 159 0.39 18.36 -7.74
N GLY A 160 0.81 17.25 -7.14
CA GLY A 160 2.19 16.96 -6.75
C GLY A 160 3.00 16.29 -7.86
N ALA A 161 4.15 15.71 -7.49
CA ALA A 161 4.88 14.84 -8.41
C ALA A 161 4.06 13.54 -8.66
N ASP A 162 3.65 12.86 -7.61
CA ASP A 162 3.01 11.54 -7.70
C ASP A 162 1.66 11.47 -6.97
N HIS A 163 1.20 12.56 -6.36
CA HIS A 163 0.01 12.58 -5.53
C HIS A 163 -0.84 13.84 -5.73
N LEU A 164 -2.11 13.78 -5.31
CA LEU A 164 -2.99 14.92 -5.16
C LEU A 164 -3.10 15.29 -3.68
N ARG A 165 -3.01 16.58 -3.36
CA ARG A 165 -3.28 17.10 -2.01
C ARG A 165 -4.55 17.91 -2.01
N MET A 166 -5.29 17.88 -0.91
CA MET A 166 -6.41 18.79 -0.66
C MET A 166 -5.98 19.83 0.36
N ARG A 167 -6.37 21.08 0.15
CA ARG A 167 -6.23 22.18 1.10
C ARG A 167 -7.59 22.81 1.31
N VAL A 168 -8.00 22.97 2.56
CA VAL A 168 -9.16 23.77 2.93
C VAL A 168 -8.65 25.10 3.48
N THR A 169 -9.13 26.21 2.93
CA THR A 169 -8.81 27.56 3.39
C THR A 169 -10.07 28.20 3.96
N VAL A 170 -10.02 28.56 5.23
CA VAL A 170 -11.08 29.25 5.96
C VAL A 170 -10.68 30.72 6.06
N GLU A 171 -11.48 31.62 5.49
CA GLU A 171 -11.26 33.06 5.53
C GLU A 171 -11.44 33.62 6.96
N PRO A 172 -10.87 34.80 7.28
CA PRO A 172 -11.15 35.47 8.54
C PRO A 172 -12.65 35.54 8.83
N HIS A 173 -13.03 35.15 10.04
CA HIS A 173 -14.38 35.11 10.60
C HIS A 173 -15.33 34.09 9.98
N ALA A 174 -14.87 33.28 9.01
CA ALA A 174 -15.64 32.14 8.52
C ALA A 174 -15.67 31.03 9.59
N ASP A 175 -16.78 30.29 9.62
CA ASP A 175 -17.01 29.23 10.63
C ASP A 175 -16.58 27.86 10.10
N PRO A 176 -15.44 27.30 10.55
CA PRO A 176 -14.95 26.00 10.09
C PRO A 176 -15.87 24.84 10.47
N ALA A 177 -16.80 25.02 11.42
CA ALA A 177 -17.77 23.98 11.76
C ALA A 177 -18.76 23.67 10.62
N ARG A 178 -18.82 24.50 9.58
CA ARG A 178 -19.62 24.29 8.37
C ARG A 178 -19.04 23.24 7.43
N ILE A 179 -17.77 22.89 7.58
CA ILE A 179 -17.09 21.93 6.71
C ILE A 179 -17.70 20.54 6.92
N ALA A 180 -18.26 19.98 5.86
CA ALA A 180 -18.85 18.65 5.83
C ALA A 180 -18.46 17.95 4.52
N LEU A 181 -17.38 17.15 4.59
CA LEU A 181 -16.90 16.34 3.47
C LEU A 181 -17.63 14.99 3.49
N HIS A 182 -18.14 14.53 2.36
CA HIS A 182 -18.71 13.20 2.24
C HIS A 182 -17.84 12.33 1.34
N SER A 183 -17.86 11.02 1.53
CA SER A 183 -17.20 10.03 0.65
C SER A 183 -18.19 9.31 -0.28
N GLY A 184 -19.49 9.39 0.01
CA GLY A 184 -20.53 8.58 -0.64
C GLY A 184 -20.64 7.15 -0.08
N GLY A 185 -19.78 6.77 0.88
CA GLY A 185 -19.82 5.49 1.61
C GLY A 185 -19.74 5.71 3.13
N ASP A 186 -19.60 4.61 3.87
CA ASP A 186 -19.48 4.66 5.33
C ASP A 186 -18.07 5.14 5.72
N MET A 187 -18.00 6.08 6.67
CA MET A 187 -16.73 6.60 7.18
C MET A 187 -16.54 6.23 8.65
N GLN A 188 -15.36 5.75 8.99
CA GLN A 188 -14.97 5.34 10.34
C GLN A 188 -13.75 6.13 10.80
N LEU A 189 -13.78 6.60 12.05
CA LEU A 189 -12.64 7.26 12.70
C LEU A 189 -11.84 6.22 13.50
N GLY A 190 -10.58 6.04 13.11
CA GLY A 190 -9.63 5.17 13.81
C GLY A 190 -9.16 5.77 15.14
N ALA A 191 -8.67 4.91 16.04
CA ALA A 191 -8.09 5.33 17.32
C ALA A 191 -6.81 6.18 17.15
N ASP A 192 -6.14 6.04 16.00
CA ASP A 192 -4.98 6.83 15.57
C ASP A 192 -5.36 8.20 14.96
N GLY A 193 -6.66 8.52 14.90
CA GLY A 193 -7.17 9.76 14.34
C GLY A 193 -7.25 9.80 12.81
N THR A 194 -7.05 8.67 12.14
CA THR A 194 -7.24 8.54 10.68
C THR A 194 -8.71 8.25 10.33
N ILE A 195 -9.11 8.49 9.08
CA ILE A 195 -10.44 8.11 8.58
C ILE A 195 -10.29 7.02 7.54
N THR A 196 -11.11 5.97 7.65
CA THR A 196 -11.33 4.97 6.60
C THR A 196 -12.72 5.15 6.03
N ALA A 197 -12.83 5.33 4.71
CA ALA A 197 -14.08 5.41 3.98
C ALA A 197 -14.24 4.19 3.07
N SER A 198 -15.30 3.40 3.26
CA SER A 198 -15.52 2.15 2.51
C SER A 198 -16.75 2.30 1.60
N LEU A 199 -16.60 1.95 0.32
CA LEU A 199 -17.69 1.95 -0.67
C LEU A 199 -17.54 0.78 -1.63
N ALA A 200 -18.58 -0.05 -1.74
CA ALA A 200 -18.65 -1.16 -2.70
C ALA A 200 -17.40 -2.07 -2.74
N GLY A 201 -16.81 -2.32 -1.57
CA GLY A 201 -15.63 -3.18 -1.40
C GLY A 201 -14.27 -2.50 -1.62
N ALA A 202 -14.25 -1.20 -1.92
CA ALA A 202 -13.03 -0.39 -1.95
C ALA A 202 -12.94 0.51 -0.71
N GLU A 203 -11.72 0.79 -0.26
CA GLU A 203 -11.44 1.63 0.90
C GLU A 203 -10.55 2.82 0.54
N LEU A 204 -10.79 3.96 1.19
CA LEU A 204 -9.99 5.17 1.10
C LEU A 204 -9.58 5.59 2.51
N HIS A 205 -8.29 5.82 2.72
CA HIS A 205 -7.77 6.27 4.00
C HIS A 205 -7.35 7.75 3.94
N TRP A 206 -7.76 8.54 4.93
CA TRP A 206 -7.25 9.90 5.15
C TRP A 206 -6.44 9.95 6.44
N ALA A 207 -5.18 10.39 6.32
CA ALA A 207 -4.36 10.61 7.50
C ALA A 207 -4.87 11.79 8.33
N THR A 208 -4.35 11.89 9.55
CA THR A 208 -4.66 12.98 10.48
C THR A 208 -4.48 14.36 9.82
N PRO A 209 -5.38 15.32 10.12
CA PRO A 209 -5.29 16.64 9.53
C PRO A 209 -4.25 17.50 10.24
N GLN A 210 -3.67 18.45 9.51
CA GLN A 210 -2.92 19.56 10.11
C GLN A 210 -3.60 20.87 9.81
N ALA A 211 -3.53 21.81 10.76
CA ALA A 211 -4.05 23.16 10.58
C ALA A 211 -3.02 24.22 11.00
N TYR A 212 -3.01 25.36 10.33
CA TYR A 212 -2.10 26.48 10.66
C TYR A 212 -2.67 27.84 10.27
N GLN A 213 -2.16 28.90 10.92
CA GLN A 213 -2.41 30.30 10.57
C GLN A 213 -1.07 31.01 10.32
N GLU A 214 -1.01 31.86 9.30
CA GLU A 214 0.18 32.66 9.00
C GLU A 214 0.20 33.94 9.88
N VAL A 215 1.27 34.14 10.64
CA VAL A 215 1.49 35.31 11.51
C VAL A 215 2.91 35.82 11.32
N GLY A 216 3.04 37.06 10.81
CA GLY A 216 4.36 37.67 10.59
C GLY A 216 5.26 36.88 9.62
N GLY A 217 4.66 36.21 8.62
CA GLY A 217 5.38 35.36 7.65
C GLY A 217 5.78 33.98 8.18
N ARG A 218 5.26 33.56 9.34
CA ARG A 218 5.50 32.23 9.92
C ARG A 218 4.19 31.47 10.08
N ARG A 219 4.24 30.16 9.81
CA ARG A 219 3.14 29.22 10.09
C ARG A 219 3.08 28.92 11.58
N LEU A 220 1.97 29.24 12.19
CA LEU A 220 1.66 28.87 13.57
C LEU A 220 0.63 27.74 13.57
N ALA A 221 1.05 26.56 14.01
CA ALA A 221 0.22 25.36 14.01
C ALA A 221 -1.02 25.50 14.92
N ARG A 222 -2.09 24.80 14.56
CA ARG A 222 -3.35 24.70 15.31
C ARG A 222 -3.69 23.24 15.51
N THR A 223 -4.19 22.92 16.69
CA THR A 223 -4.68 21.59 16.99
C THR A 223 -5.94 21.35 16.18
N VAL A 224 -5.97 20.26 15.42
CA VAL A 224 -7.12 19.87 14.60
C VAL A 224 -7.31 18.36 14.66
N PHE A 225 -8.57 17.93 14.70
CA PHE A 225 -8.96 16.53 14.65
C PHE A 225 -10.13 16.35 13.69
N TYR A 226 -10.27 15.16 13.13
CA TYR A 226 -11.50 14.78 12.45
C TYR A 226 -12.65 14.58 13.42
N ARG A 227 -13.87 14.80 12.93
CA ARG A 227 -15.11 14.48 13.62
C ARG A 227 -16.13 13.97 12.61
N ILE A 228 -16.67 12.78 12.84
CA ILE A 228 -17.84 12.30 12.10
C ILE A 228 -19.08 13.09 12.57
N LEU A 229 -19.80 13.67 11.60
CA LEU A 229 -20.99 14.47 11.81
C LEU A 229 -22.24 13.56 11.88
N PRO A 230 -23.35 14.03 12.49
CA PRO A 230 -24.57 13.21 12.63
C PRO A 230 -25.20 12.75 11.32
N ASP A 231 -24.95 13.46 10.22
CA ASP A 231 -25.41 13.12 8.87
C ASP A 231 -24.44 12.20 8.11
N GLY A 232 -23.41 11.69 8.79
CA GLY A 232 -22.37 10.85 8.20
C GLY A 232 -21.31 11.62 7.44
N GLY A 233 -21.30 12.97 7.47
CA GLY A 233 -20.23 13.78 6.93
C GLY A 233 -18.97 13.77 7.80
N LEU A 234 -17.85 14.22 7.25
CA LEU A 234 -16.58 14.41 7.93
C LEU A 234 -16.33 15.91 8.10
N GLY A 235 -16.27 16.34 9.36
CA GLY A 235 -15.90 17.69 9.75
C GLY A 235 -14.60 17.73 10.55
N PHE A 236 -14.27 18.93 11.03
CA PHE A 236 -13.05 19.19 11.80
C PHE A 236 -13.40 19.79 13.17
N SER A 237 -12.70 19.36 14.21
CA SER A 237 -12.62 20.05 15.51
C SER A 237 -11.28 20.80 15.55
N ILE A 238 -11.31 22.11 15.83
CA ILE A 238 -10.13 22.97 15.72
C ILE A 238 -10.02 23.83 16.97
N ASP A 239 -8.90 23.73 17.66
CA ASP A 239 -8.65 24.46 18.90
C ASP A 239 -7.55 25.52 18.74
N GLY A 240 -7.69 26.60 19.52
CA GLY A 240 -6.64 27.61 19.69
C GLY A 240 -6.39 28.50 18.47
N PHE A 241 -7.33 28.60 17.52
CA PHE A 241 -7.20 29.50 16.37
C PHE A 241 -7.78 30.91 16.62
N ASP A 242 -7.18 31.91 16.00
CA ASP A 242 -7.64 33.32 16.00
C ASP A 242 -8.64 33.51 14.86
N PRO A 243 -9.94 33.74 15.14
CA PRO A 243 -10.95 33.86 14.09
C PRO A 243 -10.74 35.04 13.17
N SER A 244 -9.96 36.06 13.54
CA SER A 244 -9.69 37.22 12.67
C SER A 244 -8.62 36.95 11.59
N ARG A 245 -8.11 35.72 11.51
CA ARG A 245 -7.07 35.31 10.57
C ARG A 245 -7.52 34.09 9.78
N ALA A 246 -7.04 34.02 8.55
CA ALA A 246 -7.26 32.83 7.73
C ALA A 246 -6.65 31.59 8.41
N LEU A 247 -7.33 30.46 8.26
CA LEU A 247 -6.92 29.16 8.75
C LEU A 247 -6.81 28.20 7.56
N THR A 248 -5.68 27.52 7.45
CA THR A 248 -5.46 26.48 6.44
C THR A 248 -5.50 25.11 7.09
N ILE A 249 -6.21 24.16 6.49
CA ILE A 249 -6.29 22.75 6.91
C ILE A 249 -5.85 21.85 5.74
N GLU A 250 -4.95 20.90 5.98
CA GLU A 250 -4.44 19.95 4.98
C GLU A 250 -4.37 18.52 5.58
N PRO A 251 -5.02 17.49 4.98
CA PRO A 251 -4.71 16.08 5.28
C PRO A 251 -3.32 15.69 4.74
N GLN A 252 -2.53 14.95 5.53
CA GLN A 252 -1.13 14.61 5.19
C GLN A 252 -0.97 13.23 4.53
N LEU A 253 0.03 13.07 3.67
CA LEU A 253 0.79 11.81 3.57
C LEU A 253 1.76 11.87 4.76
N SER A 254 1.62 10.97 5.74
CA SER A 254 2.42 11.06 6.99
C SER A 254 3.92 11.05 6.66
N TRP A 255 4.33 10.08 5.84
CA TRP A 255 5.65 9.98 5.23
C TRP A 255 5.62 8.91 4.13
N SER A 256 6.61 8.97 3.24
CA SER A 256 7.00 7.88 2.36
C SER A 256 8.52 7.92 2.25
N THR A 257 9.13 6.76 2.01
CA THR A 257 10.58 6.64 1.85
C THR A 257 10.91 5.53 0.86
N PHE A 258 12.16 5.47 0.42
CA PHE A 258 12.69 4.37 -0.37
C PHE A 258 13.60 3.51 0.52
N LEU A 259 13.48 2.19 0.39
CA LEU A 259 14.32 1.23 1.09
C LEU A 259 14.84 0.21 0.07
N GLY A 260 16.14 0.24 -0.21
CA GLY A 260 16.78 -0.58 -1.24
C GLY A 260 18.24 -0.19 -1.46
N GLY A 261 19.01 -1.09 -2.07
CA GLY A 261 20.39 -0.84 -2.50
C GLY A 261 20.45 0.14 -3.68
N GLY A 262 21.61 0.75 -3.91
CA GLY A 262 21.81 1.78 -4.93
C GLY A 262 22.49 1.28 -6.22
N GLY A 263 23.07 0.07 -6.23
CA GLY A 263 24.06 -0.32 -7.25
C GLY A 263 23.89 -1.66 -7.95
N GLY A 264 22.92 -2.50 -7.58
CA GLY A 264 22.77 -3.85 -8.16
C GLY A 264 21.82 -3.94 -9.36
N SER A 265 22.02 -4.97 -10.19
CA SER A 265 21.15 -5.29 -11.33
C SER A 265 20.06 -6.32 -11.00
N GLY A 266 19.71 -6.49 -9.73
CA GLY A 266 18.70 -7.43 -9.28
C GLY A 266 17.50 -6.69 -8.69
N GLU A 267 16.34 -7.34 -8.68
CA GLU A 267 15.10 -6.79 -8.13
C GLU A 267 15.08 -7.02 -6.60
N GLU A 268 15.09 -5.95 -5.81
CA GLU A 268 14.69 -6.01 -4.41
C GLU A 268 13.17 -6.13 -4.28
N THR A 269 12.69 -6.96 -3.36
CA THR A 269 11.27 -7.10 -3.06
C THR A 269 10.94 -6.61 -1.66
N ALA A 270 9.67 -6.25 -1.44
CA ALA A 270 9.11 -6.03 -0.11
C ALA A 270 7.86 -6.91 -0.02
N GLU A 271 7.95 -7.95 0.81
CA GLU A 271 6.98 -9.06 0.78
C GLU A 271 5.96 -8.94 1.90
N ALA A 272 6.36 -8.42 3.06
CA ALA A 272 5.46 -8.21 4.17
C ALA A 272 5.82 -6.98 5.01
N VAL A 273 4.79 -6.38 5.60
CA VAL A 273 4.88 -5.25 6.52
C VAL A 273 3.96 -5.44 7.73
N THR A 274 4.42 -5.01 8.90
CA THR A 274 3.61 -4.90 10.11
C THR A 274 3.98 -3.64 10.90
N VAL A 275 3.17 -3.27 11.89
CA VAL A 275 3.37 -2.08 12.72
C VAL A 275 3.16 -2.45 14.19
N ASP A 276 4.06 -2.01 15.07
CA ASP A 276 3.93 -2.24 16.51
C ASP A 276 3.00 -1.20 17.18
N GLY A 277 2.73 -1.39 18.48
CA GLY A 277 1.88 -0.48 19.25
C GLY A 277 2.45 0.93 19.46
N GLU A 278 3.73 1.14 19.14
CA GLU A 278 4.42 2.44 19.21
C GLU A 278 4.48 3.14 17.83
N GLY A 279 3.98 2.48 16.78
CA GLY A 279 3.92 3.01 15.41
C GLY A 279 5.16 2.73 14.57
N HIS A 280 6.09 1.88 15.03
CA HIS A 280 7.24 1.49 14.22
C HIS A 280 6.82 0.52 13.13
N ALA A 281 7.21 0.80 11.88
CA ALA A 281 6.97 -0.10 10.77
C ALA A 281 8.10 -1.13 10.65
N TYR A 282 7.74 -2.40 10.49
CA TYR A 282 8.66 -3.51 10.26
C TYR A 282 8.41 -4.03 8.85
N VAL A 283 9.44 -4.03 8.00
CA VAL A 283 9.37 -4.47 6.60
C VAL A 283 10.35 -5.63 6.42
N THR A 284 9.89 -6.68 5.75
CA THR A 284 10.74 -7.78 5.32
C THR A 284 10.62 -8.00 3.81
N GLY A 285 11.70 -8.44 3.19
CA GLY A 285 11.76 -8.72 1.77
C GLY A 285 13.07 -9.41 1.40
N ALA A 286 13.27 -9.69 0.12
CA ALA A 286 14.52 -10.27 -0.36
C ALA A 286 15.32 -9.22 -1.13
N THR A 287 16.65 -9.28 -0.98
CA THR A 287 17.56 -8.43 -1.76
C THR A 287 18.70 -9.27 -2.35
N PRO A 288 19.07 -9.02 -3.62
CA PRO A 288 20.24 -9.63 -4.23
C PRO A 288 21.51 -8.78 -4.05
N THR A 289 21.45 -7.70 -3.25
CA THR A 289 22.48 -6.67 -3.22
C THR A 289 23.07 -6.47 -1.83
N ALA A 290 24.41 -6.49 -1.76
CA ALA A 290 25.17 -6.28 -0.53
C ALA A 290 25.19 -4.81 -0.06
N ASP A 291 24.74 -3.87 -0.90
CA ASP A 291 24.62 -2.44 -0.57
C ASP A 291 23.23 -2.05 -0.07
N PHE A 292 22.35 -3.02 0.19
CA PHE A 292 21.07 -2.77 0.85
C PHE A 292 21.31 -2.08 2.22
N PRO A 293 20.52 -1.05 2.59
CA PRO A 293 20.75 -0.30 3.82
C PRO A 293 20.64 -1.20 5.06
N THR A 294 21.77 -1.42 5.75
CA THR A 294 21.84 -2.06 7.07
C THR A 294 22.27 -1.05 8.12
N THR A 295 22.04 -1.37 9.39
CA THR A 295 22.44 -0.52 10.52
C THR A 295 23.55 -1.16 11.35
N ALA A 296 24.49 -0.35 11.83
CA ALA A 296 25.57 -0.83 12.69
C ALA A 296 25.01 -1.42 13.99
N GLY A 297 25.51 -2.60 14.38
CA GLY A 297 25.07 -3.31 15.59
C GLY A 297 23.87 -4.25 15.36
N SER A 298 23.36 -4.34 14.13
CA SER A 298 22.39 -5.35 13.74
C SER A 298 22.99 -6.76 13.66
N TYR A 299 22.13 -7.78 13.66
CA TYR A 299 22.50 -9.20 13.66
C TYR A 299 23.50 -9.55 12.55
N ALA A 300 23.24 -9.11 11.33
CA ALA A 300 24.15 -9.26 10.20
C ALA A 300 24.08 -8.05 9.27
N VAL A 301 25.25 -7.64 8.79
CA VAL A 301 25.43 -6.54 7.82
C VAL A 301 26.00 -7.01 6.49
N ASP A 302 26.34 -8.29 6.39
CA ASP A 302 26.91 -8.93 5.20
C ASP A 302 25.86 -9.84 4.55
N PHE A 303 25.89 -9.86 3.21
CA PHE A 303 25.06 -10.68 2.34
C PHE A 303 25.81 -11.95 1.94
N HIS A 304 25.16 -13.11 2.01
CA HIS A 304 25.82 -14.42 1.91
C HIS A 304 25.33 -15.31 0.75
N GLY A 305 24.23 -14.96 0.07
CA GLY A 305 23.60 -15.78 -0.96
C GLY A 305 23.47 -15.13 -2.33
N ARG A 306 22.40 -15.49 -3.05
CA ARG A 306 21.94 -14.79 -4.27
C ARG A 306 20.75 -13.89 -3.96
N LEU A 307 19.95 -14.26 -2.97
CA LEU A 307 18.84 -13.50 -2.42
C LEU A 307 18.82 -13.80 -0.93
N ASP A 308 19.02 -12.78 -0.10
CA ASP A 308 18.90 -12.91 1.36
C ASP A 308 17.69 -12.11 1.83
N VAL A 309 17.10 -12.55 2.94
CA VAL A 309 16.07 -11.82 3.65
C VAL A 309 16.70 -10.55 4.23
N TYR A 310 16.03 -9.41 4.11
CA TYR A 310 16.27 -8.26 4.97
C TYR A 310 15.10 -8.07 5.95
N VAL A 311 15.40 -7.56 7.13
CA VAL A 311 14.38 -7.11 8.11
C VAL A 311 14.73 -5.71 8.56
N ALA A 312 13.84 -4.75 8.28
CA ALA A 312 14.02 -3.34 8.60
C ALA A 312 12.93 -2.85 9.55
N LYS A 313 13.34 -2.14 10.62
CA LYS A 313 12.45 -1.40 11.51
C LYS A 313 12.64 0.10 11.29
N LEU A 314 11.57 0.80 10.93
CA LEU A 314 11.55 2.25 10.78
C LEU A 314 10.97 2.94 12.02
N ASN A 315 11.43 4.15 12.29
CA ASN A 315 10.78 5.02 13.26
C ASN A 315 9.37 5.44 12.79
N PRO A 316 8.46 5.89 13.69
CA PRO A 316 7.06 6.13 13.33
C PRO A 316 6.83 7.25 12.30
N ASP A 317 7.82 8.12 12.10
CA ASP A 317 7.81 9.18 11.09
C ASP A 317 8.55 8.81 9.79
N GLY A 318 9.04 7.57 9.69
CA GLY A 318 9.72 7.02 8.50
C GLY A 318 11.04 7.68 8.14
N SER A 319 11.59 8.54 9.00
CA SER A 319 12.80 9.32 8.74
C SER A 319 14.11 8.54 8.98
N ALA A 320 14.06 7.42 9.71
CA ALA A 320 15.24 6.62 10.03
C ALA A 320 14.94 5.13 10.17
N LEU A 321 15.93 4.32 9.77
CA LEU A 321 16.03 2.92 10.19
C LEU A 321 16.48 2.88 11.65
N LEU A 322 15.65 2.32 12.52
CA LEU A 322 16.02 1.96 13.88
C LEU A 322 16.90 0.72 13.89
N TYR A 323 16.57 -0.25 13.04
CA TYR A 323 17.52 -1.26 12.61
C TYR A 323 17.23 -1.77 11.19
N SER A 324 18.23 -2.37 10.55
CA SER A 324 18.08 -3.15 9.33
C SER A 324 19.19 -4.20 9.25
N THR A 325 18.81 -5.46 9.03
CA THR A 325 19.69 -6.64 9.07
C THR A 325 19.43 -7.57 7.90
N PHE A 326 20.43 -8.37 7.53
CA PHE A 326 20.24 -9.56 6.69
C PHE A 326 19.96 -10.82 7.52
N ILE A 327 19.27 -11.78 6.90
CA ILE A 327 19.15 -13.17 7.35
C ILE A 327 19.22 -14.06 6.10
N GLY A 328 20.20 -14.96 6.03
CA GLY A 328 20.35 -15.85 4.89
C GLY A 328 21.59 -16.73 4.98
N GLY A 329 21.59 -17.75 4.13
CA GLY A 329 22.70 -18.67 3.89
C GLY A 329 23.29 -18.46 2.49
N ARG A 330 23.79 -19.53 1.88
CA ARG A 330 24.53 -19.46 0.61
C ARG A 330 23.65 -19.53 -0.64
N HIS A 331 22.36 -19.80 -0.49
CA HIS A 331 21.41 -19.99 -1.58
C HIS A 331 20.31 -18.90 -1.53
N ASP A 332 19.14 -19.19 -2.08
CA ASP A 332 18.04 -18.22 -2.10
C ASP A 332 17.22 -18.36 -0.80
N ASP A 333 17.00 -17.23 -0.13
CA ASP A 333 16.20 -17.12 1.08
C ASP A 333 15.18 -16.00 0.88
N LEU A 334 13.88 -16.32 1.00
CA LEU A 334 12.81 -15.35 0.76
C LEU A 334 11.82 -15.32 1.93
N PRO A 335 11.47 -14.13 2.45
CA PRO A 335 10.47 -13.99 3.50
C PRO A 335 9.10 -13.74 2.89
N TRP A 336 8.03 -14.33 3.44
CA TRP A 336 6.65 -14.03 3.01
C TRP A 336 5.80 -13.42 4.13
N ALA A 337 6.26 -13.49 5.38
CA ALA A 337 5.51 -13.02 6.53
C ALA A 337 6.41 -12.36 7.58
N VAL A 338 5.90 -11.29 8.19
CA VAL A 338 6.45 -10.68 9.40
C VAL A 338 5.33 -10.32 10.38
N LYS A 339 5.51 -10.62 11.67
CA LYS A 339 4.72 -10.07 12.79
C LYS A 339 5.65 -9.57 13.89
N VAL A 340 5.12 -8.71 14.75
CA VAL A 340 5.82 -8.16 15.90
C VAL A 340 5.00 -8.42 17.16
N ASP A 341 5.65 -8.84 18.24
CA ASP A 341 4.98 -9.00 19.54
C ASP A 341 4.89 -7.66 20.30
N ALA A 342 4.15 -7.63 21.41
CA ALA A 342 3.99 -6.42 22.21
C ALA A 342 5.29 -5.91 22.86
N SER A 343 6.35 -6.73 22.87
CA SER A 343 7.68 -6.35 23.37
C SER A 343 8.63 -5.92 22.25
N GLY A 344 8.17 -5.93 20.99
CA GLY A 344 8.92 -5.48 19.82
C GLY A 344 9.77 -6.55 19.13
N HIS A 345 9.67 -7.84 19.52
CA HIS A 345 10.39 -8.91 18.83
C HIS A 345 9.76 -9.18 17.47
N ALA A 346 10.59 -9.23 16.42
CA ALA A 346 10.13 -9.51 15.06
C ALA A 346 10.20 -11.00 14.76
N TYR A 347 9.12 -11.56 14.25
CA TYR A 347 8.99 -12.94 13.80
C TYR A 347 8.87 -12.94 12.29
N VAL A 348 9.77 -13.64 11.60
CA VAL A 348 9.82 -13.68 10.13
C VAL A 348 9.73 -15.13 9.67
N GLY A 349 8.84 -15.37 8.71
CA GLY A 349 8.63 -16.67 8.09
C GLY A 349 8.74 -16.61 6.58
N GLY A 350 9.17 -17.70 5.97
CA GLY A 350 9.31 -17.83 4.52
C GLY A 350 9.89 -19.19 4.15
N TYR A 351 10.67 -19.25 3.08
CA TYR A 351 11.41 -20.44 2.68
C TYR A 351 12.90 -20.15 2.44
N THR A 352 13.71 -21.17 2.61
CA THR A 352 15.15 -21.15 2.39
C THR A 352 15.56 -22.33 1.52
N ARG A 353 16.47 -22.09 0.57
CA ARG A 353 17.18 -23.16 -0.16
C ARG A 353 18.56 -23.44 0.41
N SER A 354 18.90 -22.77 1.50
CA SER A 354 20.23 -22.78 2.11
C SER A 354 20.29 -23.87 3.16
N ASP A 355 21.14 -24.86 2.96
CA ASP A 355 21.47 -25.87 4.00
C ASP A 355 22.32 -25.29 5.15
N ASN A 356 22.80 -24.07 4.97
CA ASN A 356 23.53 -23.27 5.95
C ASN A 356 22.75 -22.01 6.36
N PHE A 357 21.42 -22.03 6.23
CA PHE A 357 20.57 -20.97 6.78
C PHE A 357 20.85 -20.81 8.29
N PRO A 358 20.88 -19.59 8.83
CA PRO A 358 21.19 -19.37 10.24
C PRO A 358 20.14 -20.01 11.16
N THR A 359 20.56 -20.97 11.97
CA THR A 359 19.75 -21.55 13.04
C THR A 359 20.43 -21.36 14.40
N THR A 360 19.64 -21.43 15.47
CA THR A 360 20.13 -21.24 16.84
C THR A 360 20.26 -22.55 17.60
N PRO A 361 21.22 -22.70 18.53
CA PRO A 361 21.31 -23.85 19.42
C PRO A 361 19.99 -24.19 20.12
N GLY A 362 19.50 -25.42 19.95
CA GLY A 362 18.26 -25.87 20.58
C GLY A 362 16.97 -25.42 19.88
N ALA A 363 17.08 -24.87 18.67
CA ALA A 363 15.96 -24.69 17.75
C ALA A 363 15.26 -26.03 17.45
N TYR A 364 14.01 -25.96 17.02
CA TYR A 364 13.19 -27.12 16.67
C TYR A 364 13.88 -28.02 15.64
N ASP A 365 14.36 -27.43 14.56
CA ASP A 365 15.20 -28.09 13.56
C ASP A 365 16.37 -27.20 13.14
N GLN A 366 17.54 -27.82 13.07
CA GLN A 366 18.82 -27.21 12.70
C GLN A 366 19.38 -27.79 11.41
N THR A 367 18.68 -28.75 10.80
CA THR A 367 19.10 -29.46 9.60
C THR A 367 18.14 -29.15 8.47
N PHE A 368 18.69 -28.86 7.30
CA PHE A 368 17.89 -28.67 6.09
C PHE A 368 17.45 -30.02 5.53
N GLY A 369 16.13 -30.23 5.44
CA GLY A 369 15.49 -31.46 4.98
C GLY A 369 15.18 -31.48 3.48
N GLY A 370 14.89 -30.31 2.88
CA GLY A 370 14.24 -30.16 1.58
C GLY A 370 15.05 -30.56 0.34
N ASN A 371 16.08 -31.41 0.45
CA ASN A 371 16.82 -32.12 -0.60
C ASN A 371 16.65 -31.60 -2.06
N PHE A 372 17.47 -30.61 -2.44
CA PHE A 372 17.46 -29.92 -3.74
C PHE A 372 16.24 -29.00 -4.02
N SER A 373 15.40 -28.75 -3.01
CA SER A 373 14.24 -27.85 -2.99
C SER A 373 14.41 -26.77 -1.91
N SER A 374 13.48 -26.63 -0.96
CA SER A 374 13.49 -25.63 0.12
C SER A 374 12.71 -26.10 1.33
N ASP A 375 13.20 -25.73 2.52
CA ASP A 375 12.44 -25.82 3.77
C ASP A 375 11.79 -24.47 4.06
N ALA A 376 10.70 -24.49 4.83
CA ALA A 376 10.27 -23.27 5.47
C ALA A 376 11.27 -22.88 6.57
N PHE A 377 11.40 -21.58 6.83
CA PHE A 377 12.14 -21.10 8.01
C PHE A 377 11.26 -20.23 8.88
N LEU A 378 11.59 -20.19 10.17
CA LEU A 378 11.04 -19.26 11.14
C LEU A 378 12.16 -18.66 11.97
N VAL A 379 12.21 -17.34 12.03
CA VAL A 379 13.18 -16.57 12.80
C VAL A 379 12.48 -15.64 13.76
N LYS A 380 13.04 -15.49 14.97
CA LYS A 380 12.71 -14.45 15.94
C LYS A 380 13.94 -13.58 16.20
N LEU A 381 13.82 -12.28 15.95
CA LEU A 381 14.81 -11.27 16.29
C LEU A 381 14.47 -10.58 17.61
N ASP A 382 15.50 -10.18 18.35
CA ASP A 382 15.33 -9.29 19.50
C ASP A 382 14.80 -7.90 19.07
N PRO A 383 14.26 -7.08 19.99
CA PRO A 383 13.62 -5.81 19.62
C PRO A 383 14.58 -4.77 19.02
N ALA A 384 15.89 -4.96 19.23
CA ALA A 384 16.95 -4.14 18.66
C ALA A 384 17.41 -4.62 17.27
N GLY A 385 16.98 -5.80 16.82
CA GLY A 385 17.48 -6.44 15.60
C GLY A 385 18.97 -6.78 15.67
N ALA A 386 19.54 -6.88 16.86
CA ALA A 386 20.95 -7.14 17.13
C ALA A 386 21.25 -8.63 17.33
N ALA A 387 20.25 -9.43 17.71
CA ALA A 387 20.39 -10.86 17.93
C ALA A 387 19.22 -11.64 17.35
N MET A 388 19.53 -12.82 16.81
CA MET A 388 18.54 -13.87 16.52
C MET A 388 18.31 -14.67 17.80
N GLU A 389 17.13 -14.53 18.41
CA GLU A 389 16.76 -15.28 19.61
C GLU A 389 16.52 -16.75 19.30
N TYR A 390 15.83 -17.01 18.18
CA TYR A 390 15.84 -18.33 17.58
C TYR A 390 15.71 -18.27 16.05
N GLY A 391 16.25 -19.28 15.38
CA GLY A 391 16.09 -19.54 13.95
C GLY A 391 16.00 -21.05 13.74
N THR A 392 15.00 -21.50 13.00
CA THR A 392 14.72 -22.92 12.78
C THR A 392 14.28 -23.17 11.34
N TYR A 393 14.58 -24.37 10.84
CA TYR A 393 13.88 -24.94 9.69
C TYR A 393 12.52 -25.52 10.14
N LEU A 394 11.64 -25.75 9.17
CA LEU A 394 10.41 -26.52 9.28
C LEU A 394 10.13 -27.16 7.92
N GLY A 395 10.22 -28.48 7.83
CA GLY A 395 10.01 -29.16 6.57
C GLY A 395 10.23 -30.66 6.59
N GLY A 396 10.16 -31.25 5.40
CA GLY A 396 10.44 -32.65 5.11
C GLY A 396 11.40 -32.75 3.93
N ASP A 397 11.29 -33.80 3.11
CA ASP A 397 12.20 -34.06 2.00
C ASP A 397 12.02 -33.12 0.78
N PHE A 398 10.91 -32.38 0.69
CA PHE A 398 10.51 -31.57 -0.48
C PHE A 398 10.31 -30.09 -0.16
N TYR A 399 9.42 -29.40 -0.90
CA TYR A 399 9.23 -27.95 -0.79
C TYR A 399 8.29 -27.62 0.37
N GLU A 400 8.75 -26.75 1.26
CA GLU A 400 7.93 -26.04 2.24
C GLU A 400 8.09 -24.53 2.16
N VAL A 401 7.01 -23.83 2.50
CA VAL A 401 7.01 -22.39 2.71
C VAL A 401 6.03 -22.00 3.81
N ILE A 402 6.43 -21.09 4.69
CA ILE A 402 5.50 -20.37 5.57
C ILE A 402 4.95 -19.15 4.80
N THR A 403 3.64 -19.08 4.65
CA THR A 403 2.95 -18.03 3.89
C THR A 403 2.39 -16.91 4.76
N ASP A 404 2.03 -17.24 6.01
CA ASP A 404 1.58 -16.27 7.01
C ASP A 404 1.86 -16.80 8.42
N LEU A 405 1.93 -15.88 9.38
CA LEU A 405 2.15 -16.19 10.78
C LEU A 405 1.31 -15.30 11.68
N ALA A 406 0.93 -15.80 12.85
CA ALA A 406 0.16 -15.08 13.86
C ALA A 406 0.68 -15.38 15.26
N LEU A 407 0.59 -14.39 16.12
CA LEU A 407 1.12 -14.43 17.49
C LEU A 407 -0.04 -14.36 18.48
N ASN A 408 0.05 -15.13 19.56
CA ASN A 408 -0.79 -14.91 20.73
C ASN A 408 -0.12 -13.97 21.74
N GLU A 409 -0.85 -13.58 22.79
CA GLU A 409 -0.33 -12.69 23.85
C GLU A 409 0.88 -13.27 24.61
N ALA A 410 1.08 -14.58 24.57
CA ALA A 410 2.22 -15.26 25.18
C ALA A 410 3.47 -15.30 24.28
N GLY A 411 3.40 -14.76 23.05
CA GLY A 411 4.49 -14.79 22.08
C GLY A 411 4.71 -16.16 21.44
N GLU A 412 3.74 -17.08 21.55
CA GLU A 412 3.73 -18.31 20.77
C GLU A 412 3.28 -18.00 19.35
N VAL A 413 3.99 -18.57 18.38
CA VAL A 413 3.72 -18.33 16.96
C VAL A 413 3.04 -19.54 16.34
N THR A 414 1.94 -19.27 15.65
CA THR A 414 1.31 -20.19 14.72
C THR A 414 1.64 -19.75 13.31
N VAL A 415 2.01 -20.71 12.48
CA VAL A 415 2.33 -20.52 11.07
C VAL A 415 1.38 -21.37 10.23
N VAL A 416 1.09 -20.88 9.04
CA VAL A 416 0.46 -21.67 7.98
C VAL A 416 1.33 -21.65 6.74
N GLY A 417 1.15 -22.64 5.90
CA GLY A 417 1.98 -22.77 4.73
C GLY A 417 1.54 -23.85 3.76
N GLU A 418 2.45 -24.19 2.87
CA GLU A 418 2.31 -25.22 1.85
C GLU A 418 3.46 -26.21 1.99
N THR A 419 3.19 -27.50 1.79
CA THR A 419 4.19 -28.56 1.78
C THR A 419 3.93 -29.52 0.63
N PHE A 420 4.98 -29.98 -0.04
CA PHE A 420 4.95 -31.12 -0.97
C PHE A 420 5.45 -32.42 -0.30
N SER A 421 5.81 -32.35 0.97
CA SER A 421 6.47 -33.43 1.70
C SER A 421 5.44 -34.32 2.37
N SER A 422 5.47 -35.62 2.05
CA SER A 422 4.69 -36.61 2.80
C SER A 422 5.23 -36.90 4.20
N ASP A 423 6.44 -36.43 4.50
CA ASP A 423 7.14 -36.53 5.76
C ASP A 423 7.21 -35.20 6.53
N PHE A 424 6.42 -34.19 6.13
CA PHE A 424 6.26 -32.97 6.91
C PHE A 424 5.89 -33.29 8.37
N PRO A 425 6.50 -32.62 9.36
CA PRO A 425 6.31 -32.96 10.75
C PRO A 425 4.88 -32.71 11.22
N THR A 426 4.25 -33.76 11.74
CA THR A 426 2.95 -33.67 12.42
C THR A 426 3.06 -34.06 13.89
N THR A 427 2.15 -33.54 14.71
CA THR A 427 2.07 -33.92 16.13
C THR A 427 1.11 -35.10 16.33
N PRO A 428 1.41 -36.05 17.24
CA PRO A 428 0.51 -37.19 17.47
C PRO A 428 -0.92 -36.77 17.84
N GLY A 429 -1.90 -37.33 17.15
CA GLY A 429 -3.31 -36.98 17.31
C GLY A 429 -3.71 -35.69 16.59
N ALA A 430 -2.93 -35.26 15.59
CA ALA A 430 -3.27 -34.12 14.75
C ALA A 430 -4.59 -34.35 13.98
N PHE A 431 -5.14 -33.27 13.42
CA PHE A 431 -6.37 -33.35 12.61
C PHE A 431 -6.17 -34.22 11.37
N ASP A 432 -5.04 -34.04 10.69
CA ASP A 432 -4.57 -34.88 9.61
C ASP A 432 -3.06 -35.10 9.73
N GLU A 433 -2.67 -36.37 9.73
CA GLU A 433 -1.28 -36.83 9.75
C GLU A 433 -0.83 -37.35 8.38
N THR A 434 -1.67 -37.22 7.36
CA THR A 434 -1.45 -37.77 6.02
C THR A 434 -1.45 -36.70 4.95
N HIS A 435 -0.48 -36.79 4.04
CA HIS A 435 -0.41 -35.96 2.85
C HIS A 435 -1.34 -36.52 1.77
N GLY A 436 -2.37 -35.77 1.42
CA GLY A 436 -3.49 -36.20 0.57
C GLY A 436 -3.28 -35.99 -0.93
N GLY A 437 -2.51 -34.97 -1.31
CA GLY A 437 -2.30 -34.54 -2.70
C GLY A 437 -0.82 -34.51 -3.13
N SER A 438 -0.52 -33.65 -4.10
CA SER A 438 0.87 -33.27 -4.42
C SER A 438 1.38 -32.14 -3.54
N MET A 439 0.49 -31.23 -3.14
CA MET A 439 0.77 -30.12 -2.23
C MET A 439 -0.40 -30.02 -1.26
N ASP A 440 -0.13 -30.01 0.05
CA ASP A 440 -1.14 -29.71 1.06
C ASP A 440 -0.79 -28.42 1.79
N ALA A 441 -1.82 -27.79 2.35
CA ALA A 441 -1.57 -26.77 3.35
C ALA A 441 -1.10 -27.44 4.65
N PHE A 442 -0.38 -26.69 5.49
CA PHE A 442 -0.12 -27.10 6.87
C PHE A 442 -0.49 -25.99 7.86
N VAL A 443 -0.72 -26.40 9.10
CA VAL A 443 -0.78 -25.50 10.25
C VAL A 443 0.19 -26.02 11.29
N ALA A 444 1.10 -25.18 11.76
CA ALA A 444 2.06 -25.54 12.81
C ALA A 444 2.13 -24.44 13.88
N LYS A 445 2.15 -24.83 15.15
CA LYS A 445 2.30 -23.93 16.29
C LYS A 445 3.59 -24.28 17.03
N PHE A 446 4.49 -23.32 17.13
CA PHE A 446 5.71 -23.45 17.92
C PHE A 446 5.46 -23.09 19.38
N ASN A 447 6.22 -23.70 20.29
CA ASN A 447 6.36 -23.17 21.64
C ASN A 447 7.10 -21.81 21.60
N SER A 448 6.98 -21.02 22.67
CA SER A 448 7.57 -19.67 22.74
C SER A 448 9.11 -19.64 22.62
N ALA A 449 9.78 -20.78 22.83
CA ALA A 449 11.23 -20.92 22.71
C ALA A 449 11.69 -21.35 21.30
N GLY A 450 10.77 -21.62 20.37
CA GLY A 450 11.09 -22.10 19.02
C GLY A 450 11.76 -23.49 19.00
N SER A 451 11.69 -24.25 20.10
CA SER A 451 12.40 -25.52 20.29
C SER A 451 11.55 -26.77 20.02
N GLY A 452 10.25 -26.57 19.75
CA GLY A 452 9.30 -27.66 19.61
C GLY A 452 7.97 -27.20 19.04
N LEU A 453 7.28 -28.14 18.38
CA LEU A 453 5.92 -27.97 17.90
C LEU A 453 4.93 -28.37 19.00
N ALA A 454 4.07 -27.43 19.39
CA ALA A 454 2.93 -27.69 20.27
C ALA A 454 1.77 -28.37 19.50
N PHE A 455 1.69 -28.11 18.20
CA PHE A 455 0.70 -28.67 17.29
C PHE A 455 1.25 -28.58 15.86
N ALA A 456 1.05 -29.60 15.03
CA ALA A 456 1.26 -29.54 13.59
C ALA A 456 0.41 -30.57 12.86
N THR A 457 -0.20 -30.17 11.76
CA THR A 457 -1.14 -30.97 10.96
C THR A 457 -1.03 -30.62 9.49
N TYR A 458 -1.31 -31.60 8.63
CA TYR A 458 -1.72 -31.31 7.25
C TYR A 458 -3.14 -30.75 7.23
N LEU A 459 -3.46 -30.05 6.15
CA LEU A 459 -4.79 -29.54 5.83
C LEU A 459 -4.96 -29.54 4.30
N GLY A 460 -5.64 -30.56 3.78
CA GLY A 460 -5.82 -30.69 2.34
C GLY A 460 -6.68 -31.90 1.96
N GLY A 461 -6.85 -32.09 0.66
CA GLY A 461 -7.54 -33.22 0.05
C GLY A 461 -6.65 -33.90 -0.99
N ALA A 462 -7.26 -34.50 -2.01
CA ALA A 462 -6.51 -35.24 -3.04
C ALA A 462 -5.89 -34.36 -4.15
N ALA A 463 -6.00 -33.03 -4.02
CA ALA A 463 -5.54 -32.05 -5.01
C ALA A 463 -4.48 -31.15 -4.38
N ASP A 464 -4.03 -30.12 -5.10
CA ASP A 464 -3.15 -29.11 -4.52
C ASP A 464 -3.97 -28.16 -3.63
N ASP A 465 -3.60 -28.11 -2.36
CA ASP A 465 -4.19 -27.27 -1.33
C ASP A 465 -3.10 -26.38 -0.72
N GLY A 466 -3.45 -25.13 -0.40
CA GLY A 466 -2.51 -24.17 0.17
C GLY A 466 -3.20 -23.17 1.08
N ALA A 467 -2.49 -22.76 2.14
CA ALA A 467 -2.95 -21.72 3.04
C ALA A 467 -2.27 -20.39 2.70
N ALA A 468 -3.07 -19.33 2.50
CA ALA A 468 -2.53 -18.02 2.13
C ALA A 468 -2.46 -17.02 3.29
N ARG A 469 -3.36 -17.15 4.28
CA ARG A 469 -3.52 -16.20 5.39
C ARG A 469 -3.96 -16.92 6.65
N LEU A 470 -3.55 -16.37 7.80
CA LEU A 470 -3.86 -16.85 9.13
C LEU A 470 -4.44 -15.72 9.99
N ALA A 471 -5.43 -16.05 10.82
CA ALA A 471 -5.91 -15.19 11.90
C ALA A 471 -6.03 -16.02 13.18
N LEU A 472 -5.82 -15.38 14.33
CA LEU A 472 -6.07 -16.01 15.62
C LEU A 472 -7.27 -15.34 16.29
N ALA A 473 -8.17 -16.14 16.84
CA ALA A 473 -9.16 -15.66 17.79
C ALA A 473 -8.50 -15.32 19.14
N PRO A 474 -9.12 -14.50 20.01
CA PRO A 474 -8.55 -14.13 21.32
C PRO A 474 -8.24 -15.32 22.24
N ASN A 475 -8.90 -16.45 22.03
CA ASN A 475 -8.64 -17.70 22.75
C ASN A 475 -7.48 -18.53 22.15
N GLY A 476 -6.79 -18.03 21.13
CA GLY A 476 -5.69 -18.69 20.44
C GLY A 476 -6.10 -19.74 19.41
N ASN A 477 -7.39 -19.82 19.06
CA ASN A 477 -7.83 -20.71 17.99
C ASN A 477 -7.45 -20.14 16.62
N VAL A 478 -7.03 -21.05 15.74
CA VAL A 478 -6.75 -20.85 14.31
C VAL A 478 -8.03 -20.86 13.50
#